data_AF-A0A7J2R216-F1
#
_entry.id   AF-A0A7J2R216-F1
#
_cell.length_a   1.000
_cell.length_b   1.000
_cell.length_c   1.000
_cell.angle_alpha   90.00
_cell.angle_beta   90.00
_cell.angle_gamma   90.00
#
_symmetry.space_group_name_H-M   'P 1'
#
loop_
_entity.id
_entity.type
_entity.pdbx_description
1 polymer ?
#
loop_
_entity_poly.entity_id
_entity_poly.type
_entity_poly.pdbx_seq_one_letter_code
_entity_poly.pdbx_strand_id
1 'polypeptide(L)'
;MAYIMTTEAEIQQKSGDNVSTAFDTTMMTASNLRAESTINCVTRRNWSDDFSGLNTDVKQILSDFCSSFVAIEALNYKPSGQDGTLPRIEYEDRINVLRDGMLRAMSILRDKKVEDFIDGETA
;
A
#
# COMPACT_ATOMS: atom_id res chain seq x y z
N MET A 1 -12.28 10.11 -7.43
CA MET A 1 -11.13 9.32 -6.95
C MET A 1 -10.90 8.21 -7.95
N ALA A 2 -9.66 8.00 -8.39
CA ALA A 2 -9.33 6.99 -9.40
C ALA A 2 -8.90 5.64 -8.77
N TYR A 3 -8.30 5.67 -7.58
CA TYR A 3 -8.04 4.51 -6.74
C TYR A 3 -9.09 4.42 -5.63
N ILE A 4 -9.28 3.23 -5.07
CA ILE A 4 -10.34 2.94 -4.09
C ILE A 4 -9.87 2.12 -2.88
N MET A 5 -8.74 1.42 -2.97
CA MET A 5 -8.31 0.46 -1.93
C MET A 5 -7.69 1.12 -0.70
N THR A 6 -7.33 2.39 -0.77
CA THR A 6 -6.77 3.16 0.34
C THR A 6 -7.12 4.64 0.17
N THR A 7 -6.68 5.49 1.09
CA THR A 7 -6.93 6.93 1.13
C THR A 7 -5.62 7.71 1.23
N GLU A 8 -5.66 9.00 0.87
CA GLU A 8 -4.50 9.90 1.02
C GLU A 8 -4.03 9.98 2.48
N ALA A 9 -4.95 9.96 3.43
CA ALA A 9 -4.63 10.01 4.85
C ALA A 9 -3.83 8.78 5.31
N GLU A 10 -4.20 7.58 4.85
CA GLU A 10 -3.47 6.34 5.18
C GLU A 10 -2.07 6.31 4.54
N ILE A 11 -1.94 6.83 3.31
CA ILE A 11 -0.63 7.01 2.65
C ILE A 11 0.23 7.98 3.45
N GLN A 12 -0.31 9.15 3.81
CA GLN A 12 0.40 10.18 4.57
C GLN A 12 0.81 9.71 5.97
N GLN A 13 -0.04 8.92 6.64
CA GLN A 13 0.27 8.32 7.93
C GLN A 13 1.52 7.43 7.85
N LYS A 14 1.69 6.69 6.75
CA LYS A 14 2.84 5.78 6.56
C LYS A 14 4.08 6.46 6.01
N SER A 15 3.89 7.42 5.08
CA SER A 15 5.02 8.19 4.55
C SER A 15 5.64 9.06 5.63
N GLY A 16 4.85 9.49 6.62
CA GLY A 16 5.28 10.33 7.73
C GLY A 16 5.92 11.64 7.25
N ASP A 17 6.72 12.23 8.12
CA ASP A 17 7.48 13.43 7.80
C ASP A 17 8.73 13.09 6.95
N ASN A 18 9.23 14.10 6.24
CA ASN A 18 10.40 14.07 5.34
C ASN A 18 10.17 13.44 3.95
N VAL A 19 8.93 13.43 3.45
CA VAL A 19 8.66 13.24 2.02
C VAL A 19 8.63 14.59 1.29
N SER A 20 8.91 14.56 -0.02
CA SER A 20 8.87 15.77 -0.85
C SER A 20 7.45 16.29 -0.99
N THR A 21 7.25 17.61 -0.84
CA THR A 21 5.98 18.27 -1.16
C THR A 21 5.65 18.21 -2.66
N ALA A 22 6.64 17.93 -3.51
CA ALA A 22 6.42 17.69 -4.94
C ALA A 22 5.84 16.29 -5.22
N PHE A 23 5.87 15.37 -4.25
CA PHE A 23 5.10 14.14 -4.32
C PHE A 23 3.65 14.44 -3.92
N ASP A 24 2.95 15.08 -4.84
CA ASP A 24 1.60 15.61 -4.63
C ASP A 24 0.50 14.54 -4.78
N THR A 25 -0.76 14.96 -4.63
CA THR A 25 -1.94 14.10 -4.82
C THR A 25 -2.00 13.45 -6.20
N THR A 26 -1.47 14.09 -7.25
CA THR A 26 -1.42 13.52 -8.60
C THR A 26 -0.47 12.34 -8.65
N MET A 27 0.73 12.49 -8.06
CA MET A 27 1.72 11.41 -7.97
C MET A 27 1.23 10.28 -7.06
N MET A 28 0.61 10.60 -5.92
CA MET A 28 -0.02 9.62 -5.04
C MET A 28 -1.07 8.79 -5.79
N THR A 29 -1.94 9.46 -6.55
CA THR A 29 -2.98 8.80 -7.35
C THR A 29 -2.39 7.84 -8.38
N ALA A 30 -1.38 8.30 -9.12
CA ALA A 30 -0.73 7.47 -10.15
C ALA A 30 0.01 6.26 -9.54
N SER A 31 0.73 6.45 -8.43
CA SER A 31 1.40 5.35 -7.74
C SER A 31 0.40 4.35 -7.16
N ASN A 32 -0.74 4.82 -6.67
CA ASN A 32 -1.74 3.93 -6.09
C ASN A 32 -2.42 3.05 -7.14
N LEU A 33 -2.74 3.59 -8.32
CA LEU A 33 -3.26 2.80 -9.45
C LEU A 33 -2.30 1.67 -9.84
N ARG A 34 -0.98 1.90 -9.76
CA ARG A 34 0.03 0.84 -9.96
C ARG A 34 0.00 -0.20 -8.84
N ALA A 35 -0.18 0.23 -7.59
CA ALA A 35 -0.29 -0.67 -6.45
C ALA A 35 -1.51 -1.59 -6.57
N GLU A 36 -2.69 -1.03 -6.85
CA GLU A 36 -3.93 -1.80 -7.07
C GLU A 36 -3.79 -2.79 -8.24
N SER A 37 -3.23 -2.33 -9.36
CA SER A 37 -2.98 -3.20 -10.51
C SER A 37 -2.02 -4.34 -10.17
N THR A 38 -1.00 -4.07 -9.34
CA THR A 38 -0.02 -5.07 -8.92
C THR A 38 -0.67 -6.13 -8.03
N ILE A 39 -1.42 -5.73 -7.00
CA ILE A 39 -2.04 -6.72 -6.10
C ILE A 39 -3.06 -7.56 -6.86
N ASN A 40 -3.88 -6.95 -7.72
CA ASN A 40 -4.87 -7.67 -8.52
C ASN A 40 -4.22 -8.75 -9.41
N CYS A 41 -3.12 -8.41 -10.08
CA CYS A 41 -2.35 -9.36 -10.90
C CYS A 41 -1.70 -10.47 -10.06
N VAL A 42 -1.13 -10.14 -8.90
CA VAL A 42 -0.41 -11.09 -8.05
C VAL A 42 -1.37 -12.08 -7.38
N THR A 43 -2.52 -11.63 -6.92
CA THR A 43 -3.55 -12.48 -6.30
C THR A 43 -4.45 -13.16 -7.34
N ARG A 44 -4.42 -12.71 -8.60
CA ARG A 44 -5.30 -13.16 -9.69
C ARG A 44 -6.79 -12.93 -9.41
N ARG A 45 -7.11 -11.87 -8.66
CA ARG A 45 -8.48 -11.43 -8.34
C ARG A 45 -8.57 -9.93 -8.55
N ASN A 46 -9.66 -9.46 -9.16
CA ASN A 46 -9.88 -8.03 -9.34
C ASN A 46 -10.54 -7.43 -8.09
N TRP A 47 -9.74 -7.13 -7.07
CA TRP A 47 -10.24 -6.52 -5.84
C TRP A 47 -10.84 -5.14 -6.06
N SER A 48 -10.42 -4.42 -7.11
CA SER A 48 -10.94 -3.08 -7.40
C SER A 48 -12.43 -3.14 -7.79
N ASP A 49 -12.83 -4.14 -8.59
CA ASP A 49 -14.23 -4.29 -8.98
C ASP A 49 -15.09 -4.78 -7.81
N ASP A 50 -14.57 -5.71 -7.00
CA ASP A 50 -15.28 -6.32 -5.89
C ASP A 50 -15.32 -5.45 -4.62
N PHE A 51 -14.53 -4.37 -4.58
CA PHE A 51 -14.18 -3.65 -3.34
C PHE A 51 -15.39 -3.26 -2.50
N SER A 52 -16.49 -2.83 -3.13
CA SER A 52 -17.69 -2.41 -2.40
C SER A 52 -18.28 -3.52 -1.52
N GLY A 53 -18.28 -4.77 -2.02
CA GLY A 53 -18.83 -5.95 -1.35
C GLY A 53 -17.90 -6.60 -0.33
N LEU A 54 -16.61 -6.22 -0.29
CA LEU A 54 -15.65 -6.83 0.62
C LEU A 54 -15.92 -6.46 2.09
N ASN A 55 -15.62 -7.39 2.99
CA ASN A 55 -15.57 -7.13 4.42
C ASN A 55 -14.49 -6.06 4.74
N THR A 56 -14.76 -5.24 5.75
CA THR A 56 -13.83 -4.24 6.30
C THR A 56 -12.43 -4.80 6.53
N ASP A 57 -12.27 -6.02 7.05
CA ASP A 57 -10.97 -6.61 7.34
C ASP A 57 -10.11 -6.75 6.07
N VAL A 58 -10.73 -7.17 4.96
CA VAL A 58 -10.08 -7.29 3.64
C VAL A 58 -9.70 -5.92 3.12
N LYS A 59 -10.62 -4.96 3.24
CA LYS A 59 -10.40 -3.57 2.81
C LYS A 59 -9.19 -2.99 3.54
N GLN A 60 -9.04 -3.27 4.83
CA GLN A 60 -7.90 -2.82 5.62
C GLN A 60 -6.59 -3.51 5.21
N ILE A 61 -6.61 -4.79 4.86
CA ILE A 61 -5.41 -5.50 4.34
C ILE A 61 -4.99 -4.96 2.95
N LEU A 62 -5.96 -4.73 2.06
CA LEU A 62 -5.72 -4.13 0.75
C LEU A 62 -5.18 -2.70 0.90
N SER A 63 -5.75 -1.93 1.84
CA SER A 63 -5.28 -0.59 2.19
C SER A 63 -3.85 -0.64 2.71
N ASP A 64 -3.51 -1.61 3.57
CA ASP A 64 -2.16 -1.78 4.11
C ASP A 64 -1.13 -2.00 3.00
N PHE A 65 -1.45 -2.85 2.02
CA PHE A 65 -0.59 -3.05 0.85
C PHE A 65 -0.42 -1.78 0.02
N CYS A 66 -1.53 -1.14 -0.38
CA CYS A 66 -1.52 0.00 -1.29
C CYS A 66 -0.84 1.22 -0.66
N SER A 67 -1.20 1.55 0.58
CA SER A 67 -0.61 2.68 1.31
C SER A 67 0.89 2.49 1.55
N SER A 68 1.34 1.26 1.87
CA SER A 68 2.77 0.97 2.03
C SER A 68 3.54 1.08 0.71
N PHE A 69 2.96 0.62 -0.41
CA PHE A 69 3.58 0.77 -1.74
C PHE A 69 3.79 2.24 -2.08
N VAL A 70 2.74 3.05 -1.93
CA VAL A 70 2.80 4.48 -2.27
C VAL A 70 3.71 5.24 -1.30
N ALA A 71 3.76 4.86 -0.02
CA ALA A 71 4.69 5.45 0.95
C ALA A 71 6.16 5.17 0.59
N ILE A 72 6.49 3.96 0.10
CA ILE A 72 7.84 3.66 -0.41
C ILE A 72 8.18 4.54 -1.61
N GLU A 73 7.26 4.72 -2.56
CA GLU A 73 7.45 5.63 -3.71
C GLU A 73 7.65 7.08 -3.26
N ALA A 74 6.87 7.54 -2.28
CA ALA A 74 6.98 8.89 -1.72
C ALA A 74 8.35 9.13 -1.06
N LEU A 75 8.85 8.14 -0.29
CA LEU A 75 10.19 8.18 0.31
C LEU A 75 11.30 8.09 -0.75
N ASN A 76 11.11 7.32 -1.81
CA ASN A 76 12.06 7.21 -2.92
C ASN A 76 12.11 8.46 -3.80
N TYR A 77 11.07 9.28 -3.82
CA TYR A 77 11.06 10.54 -4.56
C TYR A 77 12.13 11.52 -4.04
N LYS A 78 12.40 11.50 -2.74
CA LYS A 78 13.46 12.28 -2.08
C LYS A 78 14.28 11.35 -1.17
N PRO A 79 15.21 10.58 -1.74
CA PRO A 79 15.99 9.62 -0.96
C PRO A 79 16.92 10.35 0.01
N SER A 80 17.18 9.74 1.16
CA SER A 80 18.04 10.31 2.20
C SER A 80 19.38 10.77 1.63
N GLY A 81 19.69 12.05 1.82
CA GLY A 81 20.88 12.70 1.25
C GLY A 81 20.58 14.01 0.52
N GLN A 82 19.32 14.29 0.17
CA GLN A 82 18.96 15.59 -0.44
C GLN A 82 18.65 16.71 0.58
N ASP A 83 18.33 16.39 1.83
CA ASP A 83 18.11 17.38 2.90
C ASP A 83 19.06 17.24 4.10
N GLY A 84 19.87 16.18 4.15
CA GLY A 84 20.85 15.97 5.23
C GLY A 84 20.24 15.73 6.61
N THR A 85 18.92 15.54 6.71
CA THR A 85 18.22 15.37 8.00
C THR A 85 18.08 13.92 8.43
N LEU A 86 18.16 12.96 7.50
CA LEU A 86 18.07 11.53 7.79
C LEU A 86 19.33 10.79 7.30
N PRO A 87 20.02 10.02 8.18
CA PRO A 87 21.09 9.14 7.75
C PRO A 87 20.52 8.01 6.88
N ARG A 88 21.35 7.53 5.94
CA ARG A 88 20.97 6.47 4.99
C ARG A 88 20.41 5.20 5.66
N ILE A 89 20.92 4.86 6.83
CA ILE A 89 20.51 3.66 7.58
C ILE A 89 19.03 3.76 8.00
N GLU A 90 18.64 4.88 8.63
CA GLU A 90 17.25 5.09 9.06
C GLU A 90 16.28 5.10 7.87
N TYR A 91 16.73 5.61 6.73
CA TYR A 91 15.94 5.60 5.50
C TYR A 91 15.70 4.19 4.97
N GLU A 92 16.75 3.36 4.91
CA GLU A 92 16.64 1.97 4.50
C GLU A 92 15.73 1.18 5.46
N ASP A 93 15.85 1.43 6.78
CA ASP A 93 15.00 0.82 7.80
C ASP A 93 13.52 1.18 7.63
N ARG A 94 13.20 2.45 7.34
CA ARG A 94 11.82 2.88 7.04
C ARG A 94 11.24 2.15 5.83
N ILE A 95 12.02 2.02 4.75
CA ILE A 95 11.59 1.25 3.56
C ILE A 95 11.39 -0.23 3.91
N ASN A 96 12.26 -0.81 4.72
CA ASN A 96 12.16 -2.22 5.13
C ASN A 96 10.86 -2.48 5.91
N VAL A 97 10.49 -1.62 6.87
CA VAL A 97 9.23 -1.75 7.62
C VAL A 97 8.01 -1.73 6.69
N LEU A 98 7.97 -0.81 5.72
CA LEU A 98 6.87 -0.72 4.76
C LEU A 98 6.82 -1.94 3.84
N ARG A 99 7.99 -2.41 3.37
CA ARG A 99 8.12 -3.60 2.55
C ARG A 99 7.62 -4.84 3.28
N ASP A 100 7.96 -4.99 4.55
CA ASP A 100 7.52 -6.12 5.37
C ASP A 100 6.00 -6.12 5.57
N GLY A 101 5.39 -4.95 5.75
CA GLY A 101 3.93 -4.79 5.74
C GLY A 101 3.31 -5.26 4.42
N MET A 102 3.86 -4.80 3.28
CA MET A 102 3.38 -5.23 1.96
C MET A 102 3.50 -6.73 1.72
N LEU A 103 4.64 -7.33 2.08
CA LEU A 103 4.88 -8.76 1.90
C LEU A 103 3.93 -9.59 2.77
N ARG A 104 3.62 -9.11 3.99
CA ARG A 104 2.61 -9.73 4.85
C ARG A 104 1.22 -9.67 4.23
N ALA A 105 0.78 -8.48 3.79
CA ALA A 105 -0.52 -8.30 3.14
C ALA A 105 -0.65 -9.18 1.89
N MET A 106 0.39 -9.21 1.04
CA MET A 106 0.44 -10.07 -0.14
C MET A 106 0.40 -11.56 0.20
N SER A 107 1.09 -11.98 1.25
CA SER A 107 1.06 -13.38 1.69
C SER A 107 -0.33 -13.80 2.17
N ILE A 108 -1.04 -12.91 2.87
CA ILE A 108 -2.40 -13.17 3.37
C ILE A 108 -3.38 -13.27 2.20
N LEU A 109 -3.37 -12.28 1.29
CA LEU A 109 -4.31 -12.20 0.17
C LEU A 109 -4.10 -13.27 -0.91
N ARG A 110 -2.92 -13.89 -0.97
CA ARG A 110 -2.63 -15.00 -1.90
C ARG A 110 -3.11 -16.36 -1.38
N ASP A 111 -3.30 -16.50 -0.07
CA ASP A 111 -3.70 -17.79 0.51
C ASP A 111 -5.21 -18.01 0.30
N LYS A 112 -5.57 -18.96 -0.56
CA LYS A 112 -6.96 -19.32 -0.87
C LYS A 112 -7.77 -19.75 0.36
N LYS A 113 -7.12 -20.33 1.38
CA LYS A 113 -7.82 -20.69 2.62
C LYS A 113 -8.23 -19.47 3.43
N VAL A 114 -7.47 -18.39 3.30
CA VAL A 114 -7.80 -17.11 3.89
C VAL A 114 -8.87 -16.41 3.06
N GLU A 115 -8.83 -16.54 1.74
CA GLU A 115 -9.90 -16.09 0.83
C GLU A 115 -11.27 -16.68 1.21
N ASP A 116 -11.39 -18.01 1.39
CA ASP A 116 -12.64 -18.67 1.79
C ASP A 116 -13.14 -18.22 3.18
N PHE A 117 -12.23 -18.05 4.15
CA PHE A 117 -12.56 -17.53 5.49
C PHE A 117 -13.02 -16.08 5.46
N ILE A 118 -12.39 -15.28 4.59
CA ILE A 118 -12.64 -13.85 4.42
C ILE A 118 -13.96 -13.59 3.69
N ASP A 119 -14.25 -14.36 2.64
CA ASP A 119 -15.49 -14.24 1.85
C ASP A 119 -16.71 -14.78 2.64
N GLY A 120 -16.47 -15.39 3.81
CA GLY A 120 -17.52 -15.72 4.77
C GLY A 120 -18.42 -16.87 4.32
N GLU A 121 -17.87 -17.84 3.58
CA GLU A 121 -18.64 -19.00 3.14
C GLU A 121 -19.01 -19.87 4.35
N THR A 122 -20.25 -19.68 4.84
CA THR A 122 -20.89 -20.68 5.69
C THR A 122 -21.04 -21.95 4.88
N ALA A 123 -20.45 -23.04 5.37
CA ALA A 123 -20.70 -24.40 4.90
C ALA A 123 -22.20 -24.71 4.72
#